data_AF-A0A973ZEP3-F1
#
_entry.id   AF-A0A973ZEP3-F1
#
_cell.length_a   1.000
_cell.length_b   1.000
_cell.length_c   1.000
_cell.angle_alpha   90.00
_cell.angle_beta   90.00
_cell.angle_gamma   90.00
#
_symmetry.space_group_name_H-M   'P 1'
#
loop_
_entity.id
_entity.type
_entity.pdbx_description
1 polymer ?
#
loop_
_entity_poly.entity_id
_entity_poly.type
_entity_poly.pdbx_seq_one_letter_code
_entity_poly.pdbx_strand_id
1 'polypeptide(L)' 'MICIDGVDYASAAEIAEQLGRDVTPDAVRRWADRDGLTARRLGRRVVYRIDEAEHIECDKRYATPGRPRGT' A
#
# COMPACT_ATOMS: atom_id res chain seq x y z
N MET A 1 -11.89 6.44 -4.56
CA MET A 1 -11.96 5.31 -3.59
C MET A 1 -13.25 4.52 -3.80
N ILE A 2 -13.29 3.24 -3.43
CA ILE A 2 -14.41 2.32 -3.61
C ILE A 2 -14.52 1.43 -2.37
N CYS A 3 -15.68 1.42 -1.71
CA CYS A 3 -15.94 0.52 -0.59
C CYS A 3 -16.54 -0.81 -1.09
N ILE A 4 -15.97 -1.93 -0.67
CA ILE A 4 -16.41 -3.30 -1.01
C ILE A 4 -16.46 -4.11 0.28
N ASP A 5 -17.64 -4.59 0.66
CA ASP A 5 -17.84 -5.38 1.89
C ASP A 5 -17.34 -4.67 3.17
N GLY A 6 -17.54 -3.34 3.24
CA GLY A 6 -17.05 -2.52 4.37
C GLY A 6 -15.54 -2.26 4.35
N VAL A 7 -14.83 -2.64 3.28
CA VAL A 7 -13.40 -2.40 3.11
C VAL A 7 -13.16 -1.40 1.99
N ASP A 8 -12.38 -0.36 2.28
CA ASP A 8 -12.04 0.66 1.29
C ASP A 8 -10.85 0.25 0.42
N TYR A 9 -11.05 0.39 -0.88
CA TYR A 9 -10.08 0.16 -1.92
C TYR A 9 -9.86 1.41 -2.76
N ALA A 10 -8.62 1.62 -3.22
CA ALA A 10 -8.30 2.70 -4.14
C ALA A 10 -7.22 2.29 -5.12
N SER A 11 -7.07 3.07 -6.20
CA SER A 11 -5.98 2.80 -7.14
C SER A 11 -4.63 3.19 -6.52
N ALA A 12 -3.54 2.64 -7.03
CA ALA A 12 -2.20 2.99 -6.54
C ALA A 12 -1.92 4.50 -6.59
N ALA A 13 -2.45 5.22 -7.58
CA ALA A 13 -2.29 6.67 -7.68
C ALA A 13 -3.04 7.41 -6.57
N GLU A 14 -4.28 7.01 -6.31
CA GLU A 14 -5.12 7.60 -5.25
C GLU A 14 -4.53 7.35 -3.86
N ILE A 15 -4.00 6.14 -3.62
CA ILE A 15 -3.33 5.79 -2.36
C ILE A 15 -2.07 6.62 -2.18
N ALA A 16 -1.27 6.78 -3.23
CA ALA A 16 -0.08 7.62 -3.19
C ALA A 16 -0.43 9.09 -2.91
N GLU A 17 -1.45 9.63 -3.55
CA GLU A 17 -1.94 11.00 -3.30
C GLU A 17 -2.44 11.16 -1.85
N GLN A 18 -3.09 10.14 -1.29
CA GLN A 18 -3.60 10.15 0.08
C GLN A 18 -2.49 10.05 1.14
N LEU A 19 -1.55 9.12 0.97
CA LEU A 19 -0.43 8.90 1.90
C LEU A 19 0.61 10.03 1.83
N GLY A 20 0.62 10.76 0.72
CA GLY A 20 1.44 11.94 0.51
C GLY A 20 2.74 11.64 -0.22
N ARG A 21 3.56 12.70 -0.33
CA ARG A 21 4.61 12.82 -1.34
C ARG A 21 5.73 11.78 -1.29
N ASP A 22 5.89 11.08 -0.17
CA ASP A 22 6.93 10.05 -0.01
C ASP A 22 6.51 8.70 -0.62
N VAL A 23 5.21 8.50 -0.82
CA VAL A 23 4.67 7.28 -1.42
C VAL A 23 4.38 7.52 -2.90
N THR A 24 4.93 6.66 -3.75
CA THR A 24 4.67 6.67 -5.19
C THR A 24 3.71 5.53 -5.56
N PRO A 25 2.95 5.66 -6.67
CA PRO A 25 2.11 4.56 -7.14
C PRO A 25 2.90 3.30 -7.49
N ASP A 26 4.19 3.41 -7.83
CA ASP A 26 5.06 2.25 -8.01
C ASP A 26 5.39 1.56 -6.67
N ALA A 27 5.61 2.32 -5.61
CA ALA A 27 5.80 1.78 -4.26
C ALA A 27 4.58 0.96 -3.81
N VAL A 28 3.37 1.48 -4.00
CA VAL A 28 2.12 0.77 -3.68
C VAL A 28 2.00 -0.55 -4.45
N ARG A 29 2.38 -0.57 -5.73
CA ARG A 29 2.41 -1.81 -6.54
C ARG A 29 3.44 -2.80 -6.00
N ARG A 30 4.61 -2.33 -5.59
CA ARG A 30 5.65 -3.19 -4.98
C ARG A 30 5.22 -3.75 -3.64
N TRP A 31 4.41 -3.03 -2.86
CA TRP A 31 3.88 -3.54 -1.60
C TRP A 31 2.95 -4.74 -1.82
N ALA A 32 2.21 -4.77 -2.93
CA ALA A 32 1.39 -5.94 -3.28
C ALA A 32 2.24 -7.18 -3.60
N ASP A 33 3.40 -6.98 -4.23
CA ASP A 33 4.33 -8.06 -4.58
C ASP A 33 5.17 -8.53 -3.38
N ARG A 34 5.71 -7.59 -2.58
CA ARG A 34 6.72 -7.86 -1.55
C ARG A 34 6.20 -7.93 -0.13
N ASP A 35 5.19 -7.13 0.19
CA ASP A 35 4.69 -6.92 1.54
C ASP A 35 3.29 -7.54 1.74
N GLY A 36 2.71 -8.11 0.68
CA GLY A 36 1.42 -8.80 0.71
C GLY A 36 0.19 -7.88 0.70
N LEU A 37 0.34 -6.63 0.25
CA LEU A 37 -0.80 -5.70 0.13
C LEU A 37 -1.93 -6.30 -0.73
N THR A 38 -3.15 -6.35 -0.19
CA THR A 38 -4.29 -6.94 -0.88
C THR A 38 -4.62 -6.15 -2.13
N ALA A 39 -4.41 -6.77 -3.30
CA ALA A 39 -4.79 -6.26 -4.60
C ALA A 39 -6.05 -6.95 -5.11
N ARG A 40 -7.01 -6.17 -5.62
CA ARG A 40 -8.25 -6.65 -6.21
C ARG A 40 -8.44 -6.08 -7.61
N ARG A 41 -8.84 -6.95 -8.54
CA ARG A 41 -9.15 -6.55 -9.92
C ARG A 41 -10.61 -6.12 -10.03
N LEU A 42 -10.83 -4.88 -10.44
CA LEU A 42 -12.15 -4.32 -10.71
C LEU A 42 -12.25 -3.98 -12.20
N GLY A 43 -12.80 -4.92 -12.97
CA GLY A 43 -12.83 -4.85 -14.43
C GLY A 43 -11.42 -4.76 -15.02
N ARG A 44 -11.12 -3.63 -15.68
CA ARG A 44 -9.80 -3.37 -16.28
C ARG A 44 -8.79 -2.72 -15.33
N ARG A 45 -9.20 -2.37 -14.10
CA ARG A 45 -8.36 -1.66 -13.14
C ARG A 45 -7.96 -2.58 -11.98
N VAL A 46 -6.82 -2.30 -11.37
CA VAL A 46 -6.39 -2.92 -10.12
C VAL A 46 -6.51 -1.87 -9.02
N VAL A 47 -7.16 -2.25 -7.93
CA VAL A 47 -7.31 -1.45 -6.72
C VAL A 47 -6.70 -2.19 -5.54
N TYR A 48 -6.25 -1.46 -4.55
CA TYR A 48 -5.56 -1.98 -3.37
C TYR A 48 -6.28 -1.52 -2.13
N ARG A 49 -6.21 -2.32 -1.06
CA ARG A 49 -6.83 -2.00 0.21
C ARG A 49 -6.12 -0.81 0.87
N ILE A 50 -6.88 0.19 1.31
CA ILE A 50 -6.33 1.45 1.82
C ILE A 50 -5.69 1.25 3.21
N ASP A 51 -6.43 0.65 4.14
CA ASP A 51 -5.99 0.39 5.52
C ASP A 51 -4.65 -0.39 5.59
N GLU A 52 -4.49 -1.41 4.74
CA GLU A 52 -3.22 -2.15 4.64
C GLU A 52 -2.08 -1.30 4.05
N ALA A 53 -2.37 -0.44 3.08
CA ALA A 53 -1.36 0.44 2.51
C ALA A 53 -0.88 1.49 3.54
N GLU A 54 -1.79 2.01 4.36
CA GLU A 54 -1.47 2.89 5.50
C GLU A 54 -0.61 2.17 6.53
N HIS A 55 -0.94 0.92 6.85
CA HIS A 55 -0.16 0.11 7.78
C HIS A 55 1.26 -0.15 7.26
N ILE A 56 1.40 -0.50 5.98
CA ILE A 56 2.70 -0.75 5.35
C ILE A 56 3.54 0.53 5.24
N GLU A 57 2.93 1.68 4.94
CA GLU A 57 3.62 2.98 4.94
C GLU A 57 4.15 3.30 6.33
N CYS A 58 3.29 3.17 7.35
CA CYS A 58 3.66 3.36 8.74
C CYS A 58 4.82 2.43 9.14
N ASP A 59 4.70 1.13 8.89
CA ASP A 59 5.77 0.16 9.16
C ASP A 59 7.07 0.56 8.48
N LYS A 60 7.06 0.90 7.18
CA LYS A 60 8.28 1.29 6.45
C LYS A 60 8.86 2.63 6.90
N ARG A 61 8.02 3.57 7.32
CA ARG A 61 8.44 4.88 7.82
C ARG A 61 9.08 4.79 9.20
N TYR A 62 8.59 3.90 10.06
CA TYR A 62 9.10 3.71 11.41
C TYR A 62 10.10 2.56 11.53
N ALA A 63 10.15 1.65 10.56
CA ALA A 63 11.21 0.64 10.45
C ALA A 63 12.53 1.35 10.17
N THR A 64 13.29 1.56 11.25
CA THR A 64 14.57 2.26 11.20
C THR A 64 15.50 1.59 10.17
N PRO A 65 16.01 2.32 9.16
CA PRO A 65 17.02 1.78 8.27
C PRO A 65 18.30 1.53 9.07
N GLY A 66 18.64 0.26 9.31
CA GLY A 66 20.00 -0.11 9.74
C GLY A 66 20.17 -1.02 10.95
N ARG A 67 19.15 -1.73 11.47
CA ARG A 67 19.46 -2.81 12.43
C ARG A 67 19.85 -4.08 11.66
N PRO A 68 21.14 -4.51 11.65
CA PRO A 68 21.49 -5.81 11.09
C PRO A 68 20.68 -6.88 11.83
N ARG A 69 20.09 -7.80 11.09
CA ARG A 69 19.53 -9.04 11.66
C ARG A 69 20.72 -9.84 12.19
N GLY A 70 21.03 -9.64 13.47
CA GLY A 70 22.05 -10.41 14.18
C GLY A 70 21.66 -11.88 14.20
N THR A 71 22.57 -12.71 13.71
CA THR A 71 22.63 -14.16 13.86
C THR A 71 22.74 -14.55 15.33
#